data_AF-A0A6B3IHT2-F1
#
_entry.id   AF-A0A6B3IHT2-F1
#
_cell.length_a   1.000
_cell.length_b   1.000
_cell.length_c   1.000
_cell.angle_alpha   90.00
_cell.angle_beta   90.00
_cell.angle_gamma   90.00
#
_symmetry.space_group_name_H-M   'P 1'
#
loop_
_entity.id
_entity.type
_entity.pdbx_description
1 polymer ?
#
loop_
_entity_poly.entity_id
_entity_poly.type
_entity_poly.pdbx_seq_one_letter_code
_entity_poly.pdbx_strand_id
1 'polypeptide(L)'
;GVLAFSAVSVLFLYLMQRVQGSLPGSLGFSSIDPDQAFNTAASFVANTNWQSYYGEQAMGHVVQTGGLAVQNFLSAAVGMAVAVALVRGFARSRTGELGNFWADLVRGTVRILIPVSVIGAIILVACGAIQNFSGIHQVGQFMGGTQEWNGGAVASQEAIKELGTNGGGYFNANSAHPFENPNPLSNLFEIFLILLIPFALTRTFGRMVGSLKQGYAILGAMAVIWIGFTALMMWTEFAHRGPAFEVAGGAMEGKETRFGIAGSSLFAVATTLTSTGAVNSFHSSYTGFGGGITMLGMQLGEIAPGGVGSGLYGMLI
;
A
#
# COMPACT_ATOMS: atom_id res chain seq x y z
N GLY A 1 -22.59 -11.33 0.65
CA GLY A 1 -21.58 -11.12 -0.41
C GLY A 1 -20.24 -10.86 0.22
N VAL A 2 -19.97 -9.60 0.57
CA VAL A 2 -18.70 -9.11 1.15
C VAL A 2 -18.16 -10.01 2.28
N LEU A 3 -18.88 -10.17 3.39
CA LEU A 3 -18.39 -10.91 4.56
C LEU A 3 -18.03 -12.37 4.26
N ALA A 4 -18.85 -13.05 3.45
CA ALA A 4 -18.60 -14.44 3.06
C ALA A 4 -17.35 -14.54 2.17
N PHE A 5 -17.17 -13.60 1.24
CA PHE A 5 -15.98 -13.53 0.40
C PHE A 5 -14.72 -13.29 1.25
N SER A 6 -14.75 -12.34 2.18
CA SER A 6 -13.64 -12.06 3.10
C SER A 6 -13.30 -13.28 3.98
N ALA A 7 -14.29 -13.99 4.51
CA ALA A 7 -14.06 -15.19 5.32
C ALA A 7 -13.35 -16.29 4.51
N VAL A 8 -13.79 -16.52 3.26
CA VAL A 8 -13.14 -17.49 2.36
C VAL A 8 -11.72 -17.05 2.02
N SER A 9 -11.49 -15.76 1.75
CA SER A 9 -10.16 -15.23 1.48
C SER A 9 -9.20 -15.42 2.65
N VAL A 10 -9.64 -15.18 3.90
CA VAL A 10 -8.82 -15.40 5.10
C VAL A 10 -8.45 -16.87 5.22
N LEU A 11 -9.44 -17.77 5.09
CA LEU A 11 -9.19 -19.22 5.19
C LEU A 11 -8.24 -19.71 4.09
N PHE A 12 -8.42 -19.25 2.85
CA PHE A 12 -7.56 -19.59 1.73
C PHE A 12 -6.12 -19.15 1.98
N LEU A 13 -5.90 -17.87 2.31
CA LEU A 13 -4.56 -17.33 2.53
C LEU A 13 -3.89 -17.93 3.78
N TYR A 14 -4.66 -18.20 4.83
CA TYR A 14 -4.19 -18.91 6.02
C TYR A 14 -3.67 -20.31 5.66
N LEU A 15 -4.49 -21.12 4.98
CA LEU A 15 -4.12 -22.49 4.60
C LEU A 15 -2.89 -22.50 3.69
N MET A 16 -2.82 -21.57 2.73
CA MET A 16 -1.70 -21.45 1.81
C MET A 16 -0.36 -21.23 2.52
N GLN A 17 -0.33 -20.36 3.53
CA GLN A 17 0.85 -20.13 4.37
C GLN A 17 1.20 -21.36 5.24
N ARG A 18 0.17 -22.05 5.78
CA ARG A 18 0.36 -23.27 6.60
C ARG A 18 0.91 -24.46 5.82
N VAL A 19 0.71 -24.49 4.50
CA VAL A 19 1.26 -25.55 3.63
C VAL A 19 2.44 -25.07 2.78
N GLN A 20 2.91 -23.83 2.97
CA GLN A 20 3.96 -23.21 2.15
C GLN A 20 5.20 -24.08 2.00
N GLY A 21 5.65 -24.74 3.06
CA GLY A 21 6.86 -25.58 3.02
C GLY A 21 6.76 -26.75 2.04
N SER A 22 5.55 -27.14 1.64
CA SER A 22 5.29 -28.17 0.63
C SER A 22 4.94 -27.62 -0.75
N LEU A 23 4.78 -26.29 -0.90
CA LEU A 23 4.45 -25.65 -2.17
C LEU A 23 5.71 -25.49 -3.04
N PRO A 24 5.58 -25.52 -4.38
CA PRO A 24 6.70 -25.21 -5.26
C PRO A 24 7.18 -23.77 -5.03
N GLY A 25 8.48 -23.52 -5.18
CA GLY A 25 9.03 -22.17 -4.98
C GLY A 25 9.01 -21.69 -3.52
N SER A 26 9.03 -22.62 -2.55
CA SER A 26 9.18 -22.32 -1.12
C SER A 26 10.57 -21.76 -0.75
N LEU A 27 11.56 -21.86 -1.66
CA LEU A 27 12.95 -21.44 -1.44
C LEU A 27 13.63 -22.12 -0.23
N GLY A 28 13.08 -23.24 0.23
CA GLY A 28 13.56 -23.93 1.44
C GLY A 28 12.95 -23.40 2.74
N PHE A 29 12.03 -22.43 2.68
CA PHE A 29 11.33 -21.93 3.85
C PHE A 29 10.32 -22.94 4.41
N SER A 30 10.19 -22.97 5.73
CA SER A 30 9.18 -23.75 6.43
C SER A 30 7.78 -23.16 6.25
N SER A 31 6.76 -23.93 6.62
CA SER A 31 5.41 -23.39 6.77
C SER A 31 5.35 -22.36 7.90
N ILE A 32 4.60 -21.28 7.68
CA ILE A 32 4.44 -20.17 8.65
C ILE A 32 3.60 -20.62 9.83
N ASP A 33 4.01 -20.34 11.08
CA ASP A 33 3.29 -20.73 12.30
C ASP A 33 1.82 -20.25 12.36
N PRO A 34 0.92 -20.96 13.08
CA PRO A 34 -0.52 -20.70 13.04
C PRO A 34 -0.94 -19.27 13.38
N ASP A 35 -0.31 -18.67 14.38
CA ASP A 35 -0.55 -17.31 14.84
C ASP A 35 -0.11 -16.27 13.81
N GLN A 36 1.11 -16.40 13.27
CA GLN A 36 1.62 -15.52 12.22
C GLN A 36 0.81 -15.67 10.92
N ALA A 37 0.46 -16.90 10.53
CA ALA A 37 -0.34 -17.15 9.33
C ALA A 37 -1.73 -16.53 9.44
N PHE A 38 -2.35 -16.59 10.62
CA PHE A 38 -3.64 -15.93 10.89
C PHE A 38 -3.50 -14.41 10.84
N ASN A 39 -2.49 -13.84 11.50
CA ASN A 39 -2.24 -12.40 11.50
C ASN A 39 -2.06 -11.88 10.07
N THR A 40 -1.17 -12.49 9.29
CA THR A 40 -0.92 -12.11 7.90
C THR A 40 -2.17 -12.28 7.04
N ALA A 41 -2.90 -13.39 7.18
CA ALA A 41 -4.13 -13.60 6.40
C ALA A 41 -5.21 -12.57 6.71
N ALA A 42 -5.47 -12.29 8.00
CA ALA A 42 -6.42 -11.28 8.42
C ALA A 42 -6.00 -9.89 7.91
N SER A 43 -4.71 -9.58 7.99
CA SER A 43 -4.20 -8.26 7.64
C SER A 43 -4.29 -7.95 6.14
N PHE A 44 -3.92 -8.91 5.28
CA PHE A 44 -4.01 -8.73 3.82
C PHE A 44 -5.48 -8.69 3.35
N VAL A 45 -6.37 -9.49 3.95
CA VAL A 45 -7.80 -9.45 3.60
C VAL A 45 -8.47 -8.17 4.10
N ALA A 46 -8.00 -7.61 5.22
CA ALA A 46 -8.47 -6.33 5.76
C ALA A 46 -7.88 -5.11 5.05
N ASN A 47 -7.07 -5.29 4.01
CA ASN A 47 -6.39 -4.20 3.28
C ASN A 47 -5.40 -3.39 4.14
N THR A 48 -4.87 -3.98 5.21
CA THR A 48 -3.92 -3.31 6.14
C THR A 48 -2.48 -3.72 5.86
N ASN A 49 -2.29 -4.98 5.48
CA ASN A 49 -1.00 -5.62 5.20
C ASN A 49 0.10 -5.33 6.23
N TRP A 50 -0.26 -5.36 7.50
CA TRP A 50 0.65 -5.43 8.63
C TRP A 50 1.65 -6.58 8.45
N GLN A 51 2.92 -6.29 8.74
CA GLN A 51 4.02 -7.24 8.64
C GLN A 51 4.76 -7.32 9.96
N SER A 52 4.70 -8.50 10.59
CA SER A 52 5.52 -8.89 11.75
C SER A 52 6.54 -9.96 11.38
N TYR A 53 6.91 -10.02 10.10
CA TYR A 53 7.81 -11.01 9.51
C TYR A 53 8.71 -10.34 8.46
N TYR A 54 9.86 -10.96 8.20
CA TYR A 54 10.75 -10.57 7.10
C TYR A 54 10.33 -11.32 5.83
N GLY A 55 9.83 -10.61 4.82
CA GLY A 55 9.27 -11.24 3.62
C GLY A 55 10.27 -12.13 2.89
N GLU A 56 11.54 -11.71 2.86
CA GLU A 56 12.65 -12.43 2.24
C GLU A 56 13.16 -13.65 3.03
N GLN A 57 12.74 -13.84 4.28
CA GLN A 57 13.12 -15.00 5.09
C GLN A 57 11.94 -15.93 5.38
N ALA A 58 10.71 -15.44 5.23
CA ALA A 58 9.51 -16.15 5.62
C ALA A 58 8.68 -16.63 4.43
N MET A 59 8.57 -15.84 3.36
CA MET A 59 7.55 -16.07 2.33
C MET A 59 8.16 -16.55 1.01
N GLY A 60 7.72 -17.74 0.58
CA GLY A 60 8.08 -18.29 -0.73
C GLY A 60 7.35 -17.59 -1.86
N HIS A 61 7.81 -17.78 -3.10
CA HIS A 61 7.25 -17.09 -4.27
C HIS A 61 5.76 -17.35 -4.44
N VAL A 62 5.30 -18.59 -4.24
CA VAL A 62 3.90 -18.96 -4.41
C VAL A 62 3.01 -18.25 -3.40
N VAL A 63 3.42 -18.12 -2.14
CA VAL A 63 2.64 -17.37 -1.13
C VAL A 63 2.65 -15.88 -1.41
N GLN A 64 3.79 -15.30 -1.77
CA GLN A 64 3.88 -13.89 -2.17
C GLN A 64 2.95 -13.58 -3.35
N THR A 65 3.09 -14.29 -4.47
CA THR A 65 2.37 -13.95 -5.70
C THR A 65 0.96 -14.52 -5.77
N GLY A 66 0.78 -15.77 -5.33
CA GLY A 66 -0.50 -16.48 -5.42
C GLY A 66 -1.40 -16.26 -4.20
N GLY A 67 -0.86 -15.74 -3.10
CA GLY A 67 -1.59 -15.45 -1.88
C GLY A 67 -1.68 -13.95 -1.61
N LEU A 68 -0.56 -13.35 -1.21
CA LEU A 68 -0.49 -11.97 -0.75
C LEU A 68 -0.85 -10.96 -1.86
N ALA A 69 -0.23 -11.06 -3.04
CA ALA A 69 -0.55 -10.21 -4.17
C ALA A 69 -2.00 -10.40 -4.68
N VAL A 70 -2.55 -11.62 -4.60
CA VAL A 70 -3.97 -11.85 -4.92
C VAL A 70 -4.87 -11.12 -3.93
N GLN A 71 -4.57 -11.15 -2.62
CA GLN A 71 -5.36 -10.40 -1.66
C GLN A 71 -5.24 -8.89 -1.86
N ASN A 72 -4.06 -8.37 -2.23
CA ASN A 72 -3.87 -6.95 -2.58
C ASN A 72 -4.90 -6.45 -3.62
N PHE A 73 -5.17 -7.25 -4.65
CA PHE A 73 -6.23 -6.95 -5.63
C PHE A 73 -7.63 -7.06 -5.06
N LEU A 74 -7.90 -8.13 -4.31
CA LEU A 74 -9.25 -8.48 -3.88
C LEU A 74 -9.73 -7.58 -2.73
N SER A 75 -8.86 -7.25 -1.77
CA SER A 75 -9.15 -6.34 -0.65
C SER A 75 -9.46 -4.94 -1.16
N ALA A 76 -8.64 -4.41 -2.09
CA ALA A 76 -8.89 -3.13 -2.75
C ALA A 76 -10.21 -3.13 -3.54
N ALA A 77 -10.47 -4.19 -4.31
CA ALA A 77 -11.72 -4.31 -5.08
C ALA A 77 -12.96 -4.39 -4.17
N VAL A 78 -12.85 -5.05 -3.00
CA VAL A 78 -13.91 -5.06 -1.98
C VAL A 78 -14.16 -3.64 -1.45
N GLY A 79 -13.11 -2.89 -1.10
CA GLY A 79 -13.22 -1.50 -0.68
C GLY A 79 -13.92 -0.62 -1.71
N MET A 80 -13.53 -0.72 -2.98
CA MET A 80 -14.19 -0.03 -4.10
C MET A 80 -15.66 -0.44 -4.24
N ALA A 81 -16.00 -1.73 -4.13
CA ALA A 81 -17.36 -2.22 -4.26
C ALA A 81 -18.26 -1.68 -3.13
N VAL A 82 -17.76 -1.63 -1.90
CA VAL A 82 -18.48 -1.05 -0.75
C VAL A 82 -18.71 0.45 -0.95
N ALA A 83 -17.68 1.19 -1.36
CA ALA A 83 -17.82 2.62 -1.66
C ALA A 83 -18.86 2.86 -2.76
N VAL A 84 -18.81 2.11 -3.86
CA VAL A 84 -19.77 2.23 -4.96
C VAL A 84 -21.20 1.87 -4.52
N ALA A 85 -21.38 0.88 -3.65
CA ALA A 85 -22.68 0.54 -3.07
C ALA A 85 -23.23 1.72 -2.24
N LEU A 86 -22.40 2.37 -1.43
CA LEU A 86 -22.77 3.58 -0.67
C LEU A 86 -23.16 4.73 -1.61
N VAL A 87 -22.34 5.01 -2.64
CA VAL A 87 -22.66 6.06 -3.63
C VAL A 87 -23.98 5.78 -4.35
N ARG A 88 -24.28 4.52 -4.68
CA ARG A 88 -25.59 4.14 -5.24
C ARG A 88 -26.73 4.38 -4.25
N GLY A 89 -26.51 4.18 -2.96
CA GLY A 89 -27.47 4.51 -1.90
C GLY A 89 -27.83 6.00 -1.87
N PHE A 90 -26.86 6.89 -2.11
CA PHE A 90 -27.12 8.33 -2.26
C PHE A 90 -27.82 8.69 -3.59
N ALA A 91 -27.41 8.05 -4.69
CA ALA A 91 -27.86 8.43 -6.03
C ALA A 91 -29.25 7.88 -6.38
N ARG A 92 -29.61 6.71 -5.87
CA ARG A 92 -30.89 6.04 -6.18
C ARG A 92 -31.96 6.46 -5.18
N SER A 93 -33.20 6.56 -5.64
CA SER A 93 -34.37 6.81 -4.78
C SER A 93 -35.37 5.67 -4.89
N ARG A 94 -36.05 5.37 -3.77
CA ARG A 94 -37.18 4.42 -3.68
C ARG A 94 -36.88 2.99 -4.17
N THR A 95 -35.69 2.48 -3.88
CA THR A 95 -35.30 1.08 -4.14
C THR A 95 -34.51 0.51 -2.97
N GLY A 96 -34.68 -0.78 -2.69
CA GLY A 96 -33.85 -1.54 -1.73
C GLY A 96 -32.58 -2.13 -2.36
N GLU A 97 -32.35 -1.92 -3.66
CA GLU A 97 -31.27 -2.58 -4.39
C GLU A 97 -30.03 -1.68 -4.57
N LEU A 98 -28.89 -2.12 -4.04
CA LEU A 98 -27.59 -1.45 -4.14
C LEU A 98 -26.71 -1.97 -5.31
N GLY A 99 -27.26 -2.88 -6.12
CA GLY A 99 -26.55 -3.54 -7.22
C GLY A 99 -25.99 -4.90 -6.84
N ASN A 100 -24.98 -5.37 -7.57
CA ASN A 100 -24.42 -6.71 -7.41
C ASN A 100 -22.94 -6.63 -7.03
N PHE A 101 -22.62 -7.03 -5.80
CA PHE A 101 -21.27 -7.08 -5.26
C PHE A 101 -20.28 -7.84 -6.16
N TRP A 102 -20.66 -9.01 -6.69
CA TRP A 102 -19.79 -9.83 -7.52
C TRP A 102 -19.44 -9.14 -8.84
N ALA A 103 -20.42 -8.46 -9.44
CA ALA A 103 -20.19 -7.70 -10.66
C ALA A 103 -19.24 -6.52 -10.42
N ASP A 104 -19.37 -5.83 -9.28
CA ASP A 104 -18.50 -4.72 -8.92
C ASP A 104 -17.08 -5.19 -8.59
N LEU A 105 -16.94 -6.28 -7.84
CA LEU A 105 -15.68 -6.92 -7.54
C LEU A 105 -14.91 -7.27 -8.82
N VAL A 106 -15.54 -8.04 -9.73
CA VAL A 106 -14.89 -8.46 -10.99
C VAL A 106 -14.56 -7.27 -11.88
N ARG A 107 -15.45 -6.26 -11.99
CA ARG A 107 -15.19 -5.07 -12.81
C ARG A 107 -14.06 -4.22 -12.23
N GLY A 108 -14.04 -4.02 -10.91
CA GLY A 108 -12.97 -3.30 -10.22
C GLY A 108 -11.62 -3.97 -10.46
N THR A 109 -11.54 -5.28 -10.24
CA THR A 109 -10.31 -6.04 -10.45
C THR A 109 -9.86 -6.04 -11.92
N VAL A 110 -10.74 -6.45 -12.84
CA VAL A 110 -10.34 -6.71 -14.24
C VAL A 110 -10.23 -5.44 -15.08
N ARG A 111 -11.03 -4.40 -14.79
CA ARG A 111 -11.08 -3.19 -15.64
C ARG A 111 -10.32 -2.00 -15.06
N ILE A 112 -9.96 -2.02 -13.78
CA ILE A 112 -9.27 -0.92 -13.11
C ILE A 112 -7.94 -1.41 -12.55
N LEU A 113 -7.97 -2.32 -11.57
CA LEU A 113 -6.76 -2.69 -10.83
C LEU A 113 -5.74 -3.41 -11.71
N ILE A 114 -6.12 -4.50 -12.39
CA ILE A 114 -5.18 -5.28 -13.22
C ILE A 114 -4.55 -4.41 -14.32
N PRO A 115 -5.31 -3.67 -15.17
CA PRO A 115 -4.69 -2.89 -16.24
C PRO A 115 -3.73 -1.82 -15.73
N VAL A 116 -4.11 -1.10 -14.67
CA VAL A 116 -3.27 -0.03 -14.11
C VAL A 116 -2.05 -0.62 -13.40
N SER A 117 -2.20 -1.69 -12.63
CA SER A 117 -1.07 -2.37 -11.98
C SER A 117 -0.11 -3.00 -12.98
N VAL A 118 -0.56 -3.56 -14.10
CA VAL A 118 0.32 -4.07 -15.16
C VAL A 118 1.17 -2.94 -15.75
N ILE A 119 0.54 -1.81 -16.09
CA ILE A 119 1.26 -0.64 -16.60
C ILE A 119 2.23 -0.11 -15.52
N GLY A 120 1.77 0.00 -14.27
CA GLY A 120 2.59 0.44 -13.14
C GLY A 120 3.80 -0.46 -12.92
N ALA A 121 3.62 -1.78 -12.94
CA ALA A 121 4.70 -2.74 -12.78
C ALA A 121 5.74 -2.61 -13.89
N ILE A 122 5.33 -2.42 -15.15
CA ILE A 122 6.25 -2.19 -16.27
C ILE A 122 7.06 -0.90 -16.06
N ILE A 123 6.43 0.17 -15.61
CA ILE A 123 7.11 1.44 -15.30
C ILE A 123 8.11 1.25 -14.14
N LEU A 124 7.74 0.53 -13.09
CA LEU A 124 8.63 0.24 -11.96
C LEU A 124 9.82 -0.63 -12.39
N VAL A 125 9.61 -1.66 -13.22
CA VAL A 125 10.71 -2.44 -13.82
C VAL A 125 11.63 -1.55 -14.66
N ALA A 126 11.07 -0.64 -15.47
CA ALA A 126 11.86 0.31 -16.24
C ALA A 126 12.67 1.28 -15.35
N CYS A 127 12.20 1.54 -14.12
CA CYS A 127 12.92 2.30 -13.10
C CYS A 127 13.96 1.46 -12.33
N GLY A 128 13.98 0.13 -12.51
CA GLY A 128 14.95 -0.78 -11.90
C GLY A 128 14.39 -1.72 -10.84
N ALA A 129 13.08 -1.74 -10.59
CA ALA A 129 12.47 -2.69 -9.66
C ALA A 129 12.57 -4.10 -10.24
N ILE A 130 12.76 -5.11 -9.39
CA ILE A 130 12.98 -6.47 -9.87
C ILE A 130 11.65 -7.16 -10.19
N GLN A 131 11.66 -8.04 -11.19
CA GLN A 131 10.51 -8.88 -11.52
C GLN A 131 11.00 -10.21 -12.10
N ASN A 132 11.14 -11.24 -11.27
CA ASN A 132 11.56 -12.58 -11.67
C ASN A 132 11.08 -13.65 -10.69
N PHE A 133 11.31 -14.93 -11.01
CA PHE A 133 11.06 -16.08 -10.11
C PHE A 133 12.36 -16.84 -9.83
N SER A 134 13.48 -16.11 -9.77
CA SER A 134 14.77 -16.72 -9.48
C SER A 134 14.94 -16.95 -7.98
N GLY A 135 15.63 -18.03 -7.63
CA GLY A 135 15.96 -18.35 -6.24
C GLY A 135 16.96 -17.37 -5.63
N ILE A 136 17.43 -17.72 -4.44
CA ILE A 136 18.43 -16.92 -3.71
C ILE A 136 19.76 -16.95 -4.47
N HIS A 137 20.29 -15.77 -4.82
CA HIS A 137 21.57 -15.60 -5.51
C HIS A 137 22.68 -15.28 -4.53
N GLN A 138 23.80 -15.98 -4.62
CA GLN A 138 25.01 -15.58 -3.91
C GLN A 138 25.83 -14.61 -4.75
N VAL A 139 26.05 -13.42 -4.21
CA VAL A 139 26.81 -12.34 -4.83
C VAL A 139 28.11 -12.14 -4.05
N GLY A 140 29.24 -12.20 -4.74
CA GLY A 140 30.55 -11.96 -4.14
C GLY A 140 30.73 -10.50 -3.72
N GLN A 141 31.36 -10.28 -2.57
CA GLN A 141 31.66 -8.94 -2.08
C GLN A 141 33.10 -8.53 -2.44
N PHE A 142 33.30 -7.24 -2.74
CA PHE A 142 34.61 -6.71 -3.14
C PHE A 142 35.69 -6.90 -2.06
N MET A 143 35.32 -6.80 -0.78
CA MET A 143 36.24 -7.02 0.35
C MET A 143 36.43 -8.51 0.70
N GLY A 144 35.89 -9.43 -0.10
CA GLY A 144 35.80 -10.85 0.19
C GLY A 144 34.50 -11.22 0.93
N GLY A 145 34.10 -12.48 0.82
CA GLY A 145 32.82 -12.99 1.33
C GLY A 145 31.71 -13.02 0.27
N THR A 146 30.53 -13.52 0.69
CA THR A 146 29.33 -13.65 -0.15
C THR A 146 28.13 -13.07 0.57
N GLN A 147 27.24 -12.43 -0.17
CA GLN A 147 25.94 -11.98 0.31
C GLN A 147 24.83 -12.66 -0.48
N GLU A 148 23.71 -12.94 0.18
CA GLU A 148 22.54 -13.51 -0.46
C GLU A 148 21.55 -12.43 -0.88
N TRP A 149 21.13 -12.47 -2.14
CA TRP A 149 20.13 -11.58 -2.72
C TRP A 149 18.91 -12.38 -3.15
N ASN A 150 17.74 -11.94 -2.72
CA ASN A 150 16.50 -12.62 -3.02
C ASN A 150 15.86 -12.00 -4.27
N GLY A 151 15.65 -12.85 -5.28
CA GLY A 151 14.80 -12.53 -6.42
C GLY A 151 13.31 -12.50 -6.02
N GLY A 152 12.45 -12.14 -6.96
CA GLY A 152 11.02 -12.12 -6.72
C GLY A 152 10.22 -11.31 -7.72
N ALA A 153 8.90 -11.53 -7.72
CA ALA A 153 7.93 -10.83 -8.54
C ALA A 153 7.54 -9.48 -7.90
N VAL A 154 8.55 -8.67 -7.59
CA VAL A 154 8.44 -7.50 -6.71
C VAL A 154 7.66 -6.39 -7.39
N ALA A 155 8.05 -5.95 -8.59
CA ALA A 155 7.39 -4.83 -9.28
C ALA A 155 5.87 -5.03 -9.48
N SER A 156 5.44 -6.28 -9.72
CA SER A 156 4.02 -6.60 -9.85
C SER A 156 3.25 -6.46 -8.53
N GLN A 157 3.88 -6.85 -7.42
CA GLN A 157 3.29 -6.71 -6.09
C GLN A 157 3.34 -5.26 -5.61
N GLU A 158 4.42 -4.55 -5.92
CA GLU A 158 4.61 -3.12 -5.65
C GLU A 158 3.51 -2.28 -6.31
N ALA A 159 3.27 -2.51 -7.61
CA ALA A 159 2.28 -1.73 -8.34
C ALA A 159 0.87 -1.87 -7.76
N ILE A 160 0.46 -3.07 -7.31
CA ILE A 160 -0.86 -3.26 -6.69
C ILE A 160 -0.87 -2.82 -5.22
N LYS A 161 0.21 -3.00 -4.46
CA LYS A 161 0.22 -2.61 -3.04
C LYS A 161 0.05 -1.09 -2.90
N GLU A 162 0.63 -0.31 -3.81
CA GLU A 162 0.47 1.15 -3.83
C GLU A 162 -0.88 1.57 -4.41
N LEU A 163 -1.25 1.04 -5.59
CA LEU A 163 -2.51 1.39 -6.26
C LEU A 163 -3.74 1.03 -5.42
N GLY A 164 -3.70 -0.12 -4.76
CA GLY A 164 -4.77 -0.66 -3.92
C GLY A 164 -4.78 -0.08 -2.50
N THR A 165 -3.83 0.79 -2.17
CA THR A 165 -3.56 1.28 -0.82
C THR A 165 -3.50 0.14 0.19
N ASN A 166 -2.71 -0.90 -0.10
CA ASN A 166 -2.52 -2.04 0.80
C ASN A 166 -1.18 -1.98 1.54
N GLY A 167 -0.10 -1.58 0.86
CA GLY A 167 1.22 -1.30 1.44
C GLY A 167 2.05 -2.48 1.97
N GLY A 168 1.64 -3.73 1.75
CA GLY A 168 2.44 -4.91 2.15
C GLY A 168 3.67 -5.11 1.26
N GLY A 169 4.85 -4.84 1.78
CA GLY A 169 6.13 -4.93 1.06
C GLY A 169 6.55 -6.37 0.76
N TYR A 170 7.33 -6.55 -0.31
CA TYR A 170 7.92 -7.86 -0.63
C TYR A 170 9.05 -8.20 0.35
N PHE A 171 9.87 -7.20 0.67
CA PHE A 171 10.95 -7.25 1.64
C PHE A 171 10.54 -6.54 2.94
N ASN A 172 11.25 -6.83 4.03
CA ASN A 172 10.99 -6.19 5.32
C ASN A 172 11.13 -4.67 5.28
N ALA A 173 12.08 -4.15 4.50
CA ALA A 173 12.26 -2.71 4.33
C ALA A 173 11.18 -2.04 3.46
N ASN A 174 10.25 -2.82 2.88
CA ASN A 174 9.12 -2.33 2.10
C ASN A 174 9.59 -1.36 1.00
N SER A 175 8.90 -0.25 0.74
CA SER A 175 9.26 0.75 -0.27
C SER A 175 10.57 1.48 0.03
N ALA A 176 11.27 1.20 1.14
CA ALA A 176 12.65 1.65 1.33
C ALA A 176 13.64 0.70 0.63
N HIS A 177 13.24 -0.52 0.28
CA HIS A 177 14.13 -1.50 -0.35
C HIS A 177 14.49 -1.10 -1.80
N PRO A 178 15.78 -1.14 -2.22
CA PRO A 178 16.19 -0.78 -3.59
C PRO A 178 15.53 -1.59 -4.71
N PHE A 179 15.08 -2.81 -4.43
CA PHE A 179 14.38 -3.65 -5.41
C PHE A 179 12.88 -3.37 -5.50
N GLU A 180 12.30 -2.68 -4.51
CA GLU A 180 10.90 -2.22 -4.51
C GLU A 180 10.81 -0.81 -5.10
N ASN A 181 11.61 0.12 -4.58
CA ASN A 181 11.64 1.53 -4.99
C ASN A 181 13.09 1.98 -5.32
N PRO A 182 13.55 1.81 -6.56
CA PRO A 182 14.96 1.98 -6.89
C PRO A 182 15.49 3.41 -6.81
N ASN A 183 14.67 4.42 -7.12
CA ASN A 183 15.16 5.77 -7.41
C ASN A 183 14.10 6.87 -7.14
N PRO A 184 14.45 8.18 -7.20
CA PRO A 184 13.50 9.24 -6.91
C PRO A 184 12.25 9.26 -7.83
N LEU A 185 12.39 8.82 -9.09
CA LEU A 185 11.29 8.78 -10.05
C LEU A 185 10.30 7.65 -9.72
N SER A 186 10.78 6.45 -9.36
CA SER A 186 9.89 5.39 -8.87
C SER A 186 9.16 5.84 -7.61
N ASN A 187 9.85 6.53 -6.71
CA ASN A 187 9.23 7.04 -5.48
C ASN A 187 8.08 8.02 -5.74
N LEU A 188 8.26 8.98 -6.65
CA LEU A 188 7.17 9.88 -7.06
C LEU A 188 6.04 9.13 -7.75
N PHE A 189 6.36 8.08 -8.52
CA PHE A 189 5.38 7.26 -9.20
C PHE A 189 4.56 6.40 -8.23
N GLU A 190 5.19 5.81 -7.21
CA GLU A 190 4.50 5.09 -6.12
C GLU A 190 3.56 6.04 -5.36
N ILE A 191 4.01 7.24 -4.99
CA ILE A 191 3.14 8.28 -4.38
C ILE A 191 1.95 8.61 -5.28
N PHE A 192 2.16 8.69 -6.60
CA PHE A 192 1.08 8.87 -7.55
C PHE A 192 0.09 7.70 -7.51
N LEU A 193 0.56 6.45 -7.49
CA LEU A 193 -0.29 5.26 -7.41
C LEU A 193 -1.12 5.25 -6.12
N ILE A 194 -0.51 5.55 -4.97
CA ILE A 194 -1.17 5.69 -3.66
C ILE A 194 -2.38 6.62 -3.74
N LEU A 195 -2.19 7.80 -4.35
CA LEU A 195 -3.19 8.86 -4.36
C LEU A 195 -4.22 8.72 -5.49
N LEU A 196 -3.95 7.89 -6.49
CA LEU A 196 -4.70 7.84 -7.75
C LEU A 196 -6.18 7.47 -7.55
N ILE A 197 -6.46 6.32 -6.96
CA ILE A 197 -7.84 5.84 -6.78
C ILE A 197 -8.60 6.66 -5.75
N PRO A 198 -8.04 6.97 -4.55
CA PRO A 198 -8.72 7.80 -3.56
C PRO A 198 -9.24 9.13 -4.13
N PHE A 199 -8.40 9.86 -4.87
CA PHE A 199 -8.84 11.11 -5.51
C PHE A 199 -9.78 10.87 -6.71
N ALA A 200 -9.56 9.84 -7.53
CA ALA A 200 -10.45 9.54 -8.65
C ALA A 200 -11.88 9.19 -8.21
N LEU A 201 -12.04 8.57 -7.03
CA LEU A 201 -13.34 8.21 -6.47
C LEU A 201 -14.20 9.44 -6.13
N THR A 202 -13.61 10.59 -5.80
CA THR A 202 -14.36 11.85 -5.59
C THR A 202 -15.09 12.30 -6.84
N ARG A 203 -14.46 12.15 -8.02
CA ARG A 203 -15.08 12.43 -9.33
C ARG A 203 -16.15 11.38 -9.65
N THR A 204 -15.89 10.11 -9.34
CA THR A 204 -16.87 9.03 -9.50
C THR A 204 -18.14 9.33 -8.70
N PHE A 205 -18.00 9.74 -7.44
CA PHE A 205 -19.11 10.17 -6.59
C PHE A 205 -19.92 11.30 -7.24
N GLY A 206 -19.27 12.39 -7.64
CA GLY A 206 -19.94 13.53 -8.27
C GLY A 206 -20.66 13.16 -9.58
N ARG A 207 -20.09 12.25 -10.37
CA ARG A 207 -20.73 11.73 -11.60
C ARG A 207 -21.96 10.88 -11.30
N MET A 208 -21.88 10.00 -10.31
CA MET A 208 -22.97 9.07 -9.99
C MET A 208 -24.16 9.76 -9.30
N VAL A 209 -23.91 10.76 -8.47
CA VAL A 209 -24.96 11.55 -7.79
C VAL A 209 -25.55 12.64 -8.72
N GLY A 210 -24.95 12.85 -9.91
CA GLY A 210 -25.44 13.82 -10.90
C GLY A 210 -25.00 15.26 -10.66
N SER A 211 -24.09 15.51 -9.71
CA SER A 211 -23.53 16.84 -9.43
C SER A 211 -22.02 16.79 -9.24
N LEU A 212 -21.28 17.22 -10.27
CA LEU A 212 -19.83 17.32 -10.21
C LEU A 212 -19.33 18.28 -9.12
N LYS A 213 -20.15 19.29 -8.76
CA LYS A 213 -19.83 20.23 -7.70
C LYS A 213 -19.63 19.54 -6.35
N GLN A 214 -20.41 18.50 -6.06
CA GLN A 214 -20.27 17.71 -4.83
C GLN A 214 -18.97 16.91 -4.82
N GLY A 215 -18.62 16.29 -5.96
CA GLY A 215 -17.33 15.61 -6.11
C GLY A 215 -16.15 16.57 -5.92
N TYR A 216 -16.23 17.78 -6.47
CA TYR A 216 -15.20 18.80 -6.28
C TYR A 216 -15.13 19.36 -4.86
N ALA A 217 -16.26 19.43 -4.14
CA ALA A 217 -16.25 19.83 -2.74
C ALA A 217 -15.47 18.83 -1.87
N ILE A 218 -15.71 17.52 -2.07
CA ILE A 218 -14.97 16.46 -1.37
C ILE A 218 -13.49 16.48 -1.75
N LEU A 219 -13.19 16.58 -3.05
CA LEU A 219 -11.81 16.70 -3.55
C LEU A 219 -11.08 17.89 -2.93
N GLY A 220 -11.73 19.05 -2.85
CA GLY A 220 -11.17 20.25 -2.25
C GLY A 220 -10.85 20.06 -0.78
N ALA A 221 -11.76 19.47 -0.01
CA ALA A 221 -11.53 19.17 1.41
C ALA A 221 -10.35 18.21 1.60
N MET A 222 -10.33 17.08 0.87
CA MET A 222 -9.24 16.10 0.92
C MET A 222 -7.89 16.72 0.52
N ALA A 223 -7.86 17.52 -0.55
CA ALA A 223 -6.65 18.16 -1.03
C ALA A 223 -6.09 19.19 -0.03
N VAL A 224 -6.96 20.00 0.59
CA VAL A 224 -6.53 20.98 1.60
C VAL A 224 -5.91 20.29 2.81
N ILE A 225 -6.53 19.21 3.31
CA ILE A 225 -5.99 18.44 4.45
C ILE A 225 -4.65 17.81 4.06
N TRP A 226 -4.59 17.12 2.91
CA TRP A 226 -3.37 16.44 2.45
C TRP A 226 -2.21 17.43 2.24
N ILE A 227 -2.46 18.60 1.63
CA ILE A 227 -1.47 19.68 1.47
C ILE A 227 -1.03 20.20 2.84
N GLY A 228 -1.96 20.42 3.78
CA GLY A 228 -1.65 20.90 5.12
C GLY A 228 -0.74 19.94 5.88
N PHE A 229 -1.05 18.64 5.87
CA PHE A 229 -0.20 17.60 6.47
C PHE A 229 1.17 17.52 5.80
N THR A 230 1.21 17.59 4.47
CA THR A 230 2.46 17.57 3.70
C THR A 230 3.34 18.77 4.07
N ALA A 231 2.77 19.98 4.10
CA ALA A 231 3.50 21.19 4.45
C ALA A 231 4.02 21.13 5.90
N LEU A 232 3.20 20.64 6.84
CA LEU A 232 3.60 20.51 8.24
C LEU A 232 4.70 19.45 8.42
N MET A 233 4.59 18.31 7.74
CA MET A 233 5.61 17.26 7.75
C MET A 233 6.93 17.79 7.19
N MET A 234 6.89 18.41 6.02
CA MET A 234 8.06 19.04 5.40
C MET A 234 8.70 20.05 6.36
N TRP A 235 7.91 20.94 6.95
CA TRP A 235 8.43 21.95 7.87
C TRP A 235 9.12 21.33 9.09
N THR A 236 8.52 20.32 9.72
CA THR A 236 9.10 19.69 10.92
C THR A 236 10.39 18.93 10.60
N GLU A 237 10.41 18.16 9.52
CA GLU A 237 11.57 17.36 9.11
C GLU A 237 12.71 18.22 8.55
N PHE A 238 12.42 19.33 7.87
CA PHE A 238 13.45 20.28 7.42
C PHE A 238 13.92 21.24 8.51
N ALA A 239 13.10 21.52 9.53
CA ALA A 239 13.55 22.29 10.69
C ALA A 239 14.48 21.46 11.58
N HIS A 240 14.28 20.13 11.60
CA HIS A 240 15.12 19.11 12.25
C HIS A 240 15.72 19.56 13.60
N ARG A 241 14.89 20.16 14.46
CA ARG A 241 15.35 20.77 15.71
C ARG A 241 15.79 19.69 16.70
N GLY A 242 17.00 19.82 17.21
CA GLY A 242 17.54 18.95 18.25
C GLY A 242 19.03 18.69 18.05
N PRO A 243 19.80 18.51 19.14
CA PRO A 243 21.26 18.42 19.07
C PRO A 243 21.75 17.25 18.21
N ALA A 244 21.04 16.12 18.22
CA ALA A 244 21.39 14.96 17.38
C ALA A 244 21.26 15.26 15.88
N PHE A 245 20.19 15.94 15.48
CA PHE A 245 19.93 16.28 14.08
C PHE A 245 20.86 17.39 13.57
N GLU A 246 21.19 18.36 14.43
CA GLU A 246 22.15 19.42 14.11
C GLU A 246 23.54 18.85 13.84
N VAL A 247 24.01 17.92 14.68
CA VAL A 247 25.29 17.23 14.46
C VAL A 247 25.25 16.35 13.20
N ALA A 248 24.12 15.70 12.92
CA ALA A 248 23.93 14.88 11.72
C ALA A 248 23.76 15.71 10.43
N GLY A 249 23.54 17.03 10.53
CA GLY A 249 23.29 17.91 9.38
C GLY A 249 21.91 17.76 8.75
N GLY A 250 20.96 17.12 9.45
CA GLY A 250 19.58 16.94 9.00
C GLY A 250 18.88 15.75 9.66
N ALA A 251 17.55 15.68 9.52
CA ALA A 251 16.75 14.54 9.96
C ALA A 251 16.82 13.38 8.94
N MET A 252 18.00 12.80 8.76
CA MET A 252 18.22 11.70 7.79
C MET A 252 18.14 10.30 8.40
N GLU A 253 18.06 10.17 9.72
CA GLU A 253 17.87 8.88 10.38
C GLU A 253 16.56 8.21 9.89
N GLY A 254 16.65 6.94 9.52
CA GLY A 254 15.54 6.20 8.91
C GLY A 254 15.10 6.66 7.52
N LYS A 255 15.85 7.54 6.84
CA LYS A 255 15.54 7.98 5.47
C LYS A 255 16.59 7.50 4.48
N GLU A 256 16.13 7.20 3.27
CA GLU A 256 17.02 6.82 2.18
C GLU A 256 17.65 8.03 1.50
N THR A 257 18.94 7.93 1.20
CA THR A 257 19.68 8.97 0.46
C THR A 257 19.09 9.22 -0.93
N ARG A 258 18.48 8.19 -1.53
CA ARG A 258 17.76 8.26 -2.81
C ARG A 258 16.61 9.26 -2.79
N PHE A 259 15.89 9.37 -1.67
CA PHE A 259 14.67 10.18 -1.58
C PHE A 259 14.87 11.47 -0.81
N GLY A 260 15.83 11.48 0.12
CA GLY A 260 16.09 12.59 1.02
C GLY A 260 14.89 12.92 1.92
N ILE A 261 14.97 14.07 2.59
CA ILE A 261 13.92 14.53 3.50
C ILE A 261 12.60 14.74 2.74
N ALA A 262 12.63 15.44 1.61
CA ALA A 262 11.40 15.77 0.88
C ALA A 262 10.67 14.53 0.35
N GLY A 263 11.37 13.62 -0.33
CA GLY A 263 10.75 12.40 -0.88
C GLY A 263 10.19 11.49 0.21
N SER A 264 10.88 11.39 1.34
CA SER A 264 10.42 10.63 2.51
C SER A 264 9.21 11.28 3.19
N SER A 265 9.23 12.59 3.39
CA SER A 265 8.12 13.32 4.04
C SER A 265 6.85 13.27 3.21
N LEU A 266 6.96 13.42 1.88
CA LEU A 266 5.81 13.33 0.98
C LEU A 266 5.20 11.93 0.98
N PHE A 267 6.05 10.90 0.92
CA PHE A 267 5.62 9.50 0.96
C PHE A 267 4.95 9.16 2.29
N ALA A 268 5.55 9.55 3.42
CA ALA A 268 5.00 9.33 4.76
C ALA A 268 3.61 9.93 4.91
N VAL A 269 3.38 11.16 4.43
CA VAL A 269 2.03 11.76 4.49
C VAL A 269 1.07 11.06 3.54
N ALA A 270 1.49 10.75 2.32
CA ALA A 270 0.65 10.03 1.36
C ALA A 270 0.22 8.66 1.92
N THR A 271 1.15 7.87 2.43
CA THR A 271 0.88 6.51 2.91
C THR A 271 0.00 6.50 4.17
N THR A 272 0.21 7.41 5.13
CA THR A 272 -0.57 7.41 6.38
C THR A 272 -1.94 8.07 6.26
N LEU A 273 -2.11 9.01 5.32
CA LEU A 273 -3.44 9.60 5.07
C LEU A 273 -4.31 8.77 4.14
N THR A 274 -3.74 7.79 3.44
CA THR A 274 -4.45 6.90 2.52
C THR A 274 -4.61 5.48 3.06
N SER A 275 -4.33 5.22 4.33
CA SER A 275 -4.34 3.86 4.88
C SER A 275 -3.44 2.86 4.12
N THR A 276 -2.48 3.35 3.33
CA THR A 276 -1.67 2.46 2.49
C THR A 276 -0.74 1.63 3.35
N GLY A 277 0.02 2.25 4.25
CA GLY A 277 0.96 1.52 5.11
C GLY A 277 2.28 1.10 4.44
N ALA A 278 2.51 1.45 3.16
CA ALA A 278 3.82 1.36 2.53
C ALA A 278 4.79 2.33 3.22
N VAL A 279 6.05 1.92 3.42
CA VAL A 279 7.03 2.71 4.18
C VAL A 279 8.33 2.80 3.38
N ASN A 280 8.68 4.00 2.89
CA ASN A 280 9.96 4.27 2.23
C ASN A 280 11.02 4.88 3.17
N SER A 281 10.61 5.19 4.41
CA SER A 281 11.42 5.77 5.46
C SER A 281 10.82 5.43 6.82
N PHE A 282 11.64 5.00 7.77
CA PHE A 282 11.15 4.51 9.06
C PHE A 282 10.51 5.63 9.89
N HIS A 283 9.19 5.60 10.04
CA HIS A 283 8.42 6.60 10.79
C HIS A 283 8.84 6.74 12.26
N SER A 284 9.38 5.68 12.86
CA SER A 284 9.94 5.70 14.23
C SER A 284 11.14 6.63 14.38
N SER A 285 11.80 6.98 13.28
CA SER A 285 12.99 7.82 13.23
C SER A 285 12.70 9.27 12.83
N TYR A 286 11.44 9.61 12.56
CA TYR A 286 11.05 10.98 12.26
C TYR A 286 11.25 11.89 13.48
N THR A 287 11.25 13.21 13.25
CA THR A 287 11.24 14.18 14.36
C THR A 287 10.02 13.96 15.25
N GLY A 288 10.06 14.44 16.50
CA GLY A 288 8.95 14.24 17.45
C GLY A 288 7.59 14.73 16.90
N PHE A 289 7.58 15.85 16.17
CA PHE A 289 6.38 16.30 15.47
C PHE A 289 6.09 15.50 14.21
N GLY A 290 7.11 15.11 13.42
CA GLY A 290 6.94 14.27 12.24
C GLY A 290 6.25 12.94 12.56
N GLY A 291 6.69 12.24 13.60
CA GLY A 291 6.02 11.03 14.09
C GLY A 291 4.60 11.30 14.62
N GLY A 292 4.37 12.45 15.25
CA GLY A 292 3.02 12.87 15.65
C GLY A 292 2.08 13.10 14.46
N ILE A 293 2.59 13.63 13.34
CA ILE A 293 1.81 13.88 12.12
C ILE A 293 1.41 12.56 11.45
N THR A 294 2.32 11.58 11.36
CA THR A 294 1.98 10.26 10.81
C THR A 294 0.89 9.57 11.65
N MET A 295 1.00 9.63 12.99
CA MET A 295 -0.01 9.09 13.90
C MET A 295 -1.35 9.81 13.78
N LEU A 296 -1.35 11.15 13.78
CA LEU A 296 -2.57 11.94 13.65
C LEU A 296 -3.29 11.65 12.33
N GLY A 297 -2.54 11.45 11.24
CA GLY A 297 -3.10 11.11 9.93
C GLY A 297 -3.94 9.83 9.97
N MET A 298 -3.43 8.78 10.63
CA MET A 298 -4.16 7.53 10.84
C MET A 298 -5.34 7.73 11.82
N GLN A 299 -5.13 8.44 12.93
CA GLN A 299 -6.15 8.65 13.98
C GLN A 299 -7.33 9.53 13.53
N LEU A 300 -7.14 10.38 12.53
CA LEU A 300 -8.24 11.10 11.86
C LEU A 300 -9.19 10.18 11.09
N GLY A 301 -8.89 8.88 11.01
CA GLY A 301 -9.72 7.87 10.36
C GLY A 301 -9.39 7.69 8.88
N GLU A 302 -8.21 8.13 8.44
CA GLU A 302 -7.71 7.90 7.07
C GLU A 302 -8.71 8.43 6.02
N ILE A 303 -9.15 9.67 6.19
CA ILE A 303 -10.25 10.27 5.39
C ILE A 303 -9.77 11.19 4.26
N ALA A 304 -8.48 11.52 4.15
CA ALA A 304 -8.01 12.63 3.31
C ALA A 304 -6.69 12.36 2.55
N PRO A 305 -6.71 11.67 1.39
CA PRO A 305 -7.90 11.22 0.66
C PRO A 305 -8.41 9.83 1.09
N GLY A 306 -7.67 9.16 1.98
CA GLY A 306 -8.02 7.85 2.52
C GLY A 306 -7.78 6.68 1.60
N GLY A 307 -8.07 5.47 2.07
CA GLY A 307 -7.82 4.25 1.30
C GLY A 307 -8.78 4.02 0.16
N VAL A 308 -8.46 3.02 -0.66
CA VAL A 308 -9.25 2.60 -1.82
C VAL A 308 -10.66 2.20 -1.39
N GLY A 309 -11.59 3.14 -1.58
CA GLY A 309 -12.97 3.03 -1.13
C GLY A 309 -13.18 3.50 0.31
N SER A 310 -12.31 3.11 1.23
CA SER A 310 -12.43 3.45 2.67
C SER A 310 -12.39 4.93 2.96
N GLY A 311 -11.50 5.66 2.29
CA GLY A 311 -11.43 7.11 2.41
C GLY A 311 -12.72 7.81 2.02
N LEU A 312 -13.34 7.39 0.91
CA LEU A 312 -14.55 8.01 0.43
C LEU A 312 -15.73 7.75 1.37
N TYR A 313 -15.95 6.50 1.81
CA TYR A 313 -17.08 6.25 2.72
C TYR A 313 -16.83 6.84 4.11
N GLY A 314 -15.58 6.90 4.58
CA GLY A 314 -15.22 7.53 5.85
C GLY A 314 -15.42 9.05 5.83
N MET A 315 -15.15 9.70 4.70
CA MET A 315 -15.38 11.14 4.55
C MET A 315 -16.87 11.52 4.41
N LEU A 316 -17.72 10.57 3.99
CA LEU A 316 -19.15 10.82 3.75
C LEU A 316 -20.04 10.57 4.98
N ILE A 317 -19.55 9.86 6.00
CA ILE A 317 -20.30 9.45 7.20
C ILE A 317 -19.77 10.22 8.40
#